data_AF-A0A368FVX0-F1
#
_entry.id   AF-A0A368FVX0-F1
#
_cell.length_a   1.000
_cell.length_b   1.000
_cell.length_c   1.000
_cell.angle_alpha   90.00
_cell.angle_beta   90.00
_cell.angle_gamma   90.00
#
_symmetry.space_group_name_H-M   'P 1'
#
loop_
_entity.id
_entity.type
_entity.pdbx_description
1 polymer ?
#
loop_
_entity_poly.entity_id
_entity_poly.type
_entity_poly.pdbx_seq_one_letter_code
_entity_poly.pdbx_strand_id
1 'polypeptide(L)' 'MDVEEYIDGMNVYGMKRAECKEAFQKFAVDETGAPLAKLSKELWSRYFHELFYSTDKNALGNHLFGICDI' A
#
# COMPACT_ATOMS: atom_id res chain seq x y z
N MET A 1 -0.08 11.02 0.36
CA MET A 1 0.72 10.20 1.28
C MET A 1 1.97 9.75 0.55
N ASP A 2 3.14 10.17 1.00
CA ASP A 2 4.42 9.65 0.49
C ASP A 2 4.93 8.46 1.31
N VAL A 3 6.02 7.85 0.85
CA VAL A 3 6.61 6.66 1.47
C VAL A 3 7.05 6.91 2.91
N GLU A 4 7.52 8.11 3.26
CA GLU A 4 7.95 8.43 4.62
C GLU A 4 6.77 8.62 5.55
N GLU A 5 5.69 9.27 5.09
CA GLU A 5 4.41 9.35 5.83
C GLU A 5 3.81 7.96 6.07
N TYR A 6 3.93 7.06 5.10
CA TYR A 6 3.46 5.68 5.23
C TYR A 6 4.29 4.87 6.24
N ILE A 7 5.63 4.94 6.15
CA ILE A 7 6.54 4.34 7.14
C ILE A 7 6.23 4.90 8.53
N ASP A 8 6.00 6.21 8.60
CA ASP A 8 5.42 6.98 9.69
C ASP A 8 4.36 6.20 10.49
N GLY A 9 3.22 6.04 9.82
CA GLY A 9 2.05 5.36 10.35
C GLY A 9 2.31 3.88 10.64
N MET A 10 3.02 3.16 9.77
CA MET A 10 3.24 1.72 9.94
C MET A 10 4.21 1.37 11.07
N ASN A 11 5.16 2.25 11.39
CA ASN A 11 6.03 2.08 12.56
C ASN A 11 5.24 2.06 13.87
N VAL A 12 4.11 2.81 13.95
CA VAL A 12 3.22 2.80 15.13
C VAL A 12 2.59 1.42 15.34
N TYR A 13 2.39 0.67 14.25
CA TYR A 13 1.92 -0.71 14.28
C TYR A 13 3.04 -1.75 14.44
N GLY A 14 4.29 -1.31 14.64
CA GLY A 14 5.45 -2.19 14.86
C GLY A 14 6.10 -2.75 13.58
N MET A 15 5.70 -2.27 12.39
CA MET A 15 6.28 -2.69 11.12
C MET A 15 7.69 -2.13 10.93
N LYS A 16 8.60 -2.90 10.30
CA LYS A 16 9.95 -2.39 10.01
C LYS A 16 9.92 -1.52 8.77
N ARG A 17 10.71 -0.45 8.80
CA ARG A 17 10.91 0.47 7.67
C ARG A 17 11.22 -0.22 6.34
N ALA A 18 11.99 -1.31 6.34
CA ALA A 18 12.30 -2.06 5.12
C ALA A 18 11.03 -2.67 4.50
N GLU A 19 10.24 -3.37 5.31
CA GLU A 19 8.98 -4.03 4.90
C GLU A 19 7.95 -2.99 4.43
N CYS A 20 7.89 -1.83 5.10
CA CYS A 20 7.03 -0.73 4.69
C CYS A 20 7.43 -0.15 3.32
N LYS A 21 8.73 -0.03 3.03
CA LYS A 21 9.18 0.44 1.71
C LYS A 21 8.81 -0.54 0.61
N GLU A 22 9.01 -1.83 0.85
CA GLU A 22 8.66 -2.87 -0.11
C GLU A 22 7.15 -2.94 -0.34
N ALA A 23 6.34 -2.85 0.72
CA ALA A 23 4.88 -2.77 0.60
C ALA A 23 4.45 -1.54 -0.21
N PHE A 24 4.98 -0.36 0.12
CA PHE A 24 4.68 0.89 -0.59
C PHE A 24 5.02 0.79 -2.08
N GLN A 25 6.15 0.19 -2.45
CA GLN A 25 6.53 -0.01 -3.85
C GLN A 25 5.59 -0.96 -4.60
N LYS A 26 4.94 -1.91 -3.91
CA LYS A 26 3.99 -2.83 -4.55
C LYS A 26 2.64 -2.17 -4.86
N PHE A 27 2.09 -1.35 -3.95
CA PHE A 27 0.77 -0.76 -4.15
C PHE A 27 0.79 0.67 -4.68
N ALA A 28 1.87 1.43 -4.49
CA ALA A 28 2.00 2.78 -5.04
C ALA A 28 2.47 2.71 -6.49
N VAL A 29 1.62 2.16 -7.36
CA VAL A 29 1.86 2.08 -8.81
C VAL A 29 0.69 2.70 -9.57
N ASP A 30 0.96 3.25 -10.75
CA ASP A 30 -0.08 3.75 -11.64
C ASP A 30 -0.79 2.62 -12.42
N GLU A 31 -1.73 2.98 -13.29
CA GLU A 31 -2.47 2.02 -14.13
C GLU A 31 -1.58 1.22 -15.10
N THR A 32 -0.35 1.69 -15.33
CA THR A 32 0.66 1.03 -16.17
C THR A 32 1.68 0.24 -15.36
N GLY A 33 1.59 0.25 -14.02
CA GLY A 33 2.52 -0.39 -13.11
C GLY A 33 3.77 0.44 -12.80
N ALA A 34 3.83 1.71 -13.19
CA ALA A 34 4.97 2.58 -12.89
C ALA A 34 4.89 3.10 -11.45
N PRO A 35 6.01 3.18 -10.72
CA PRO A 35 6.01 3.58 -9.32
C PRO A 35 5.58 5.05 -9.14
N LEU A 36 4.65 5.26 -8.23
CA LEU A 36 4.16 6.57 -7.81
C LEU A 36 4.96 7.06 -6.61
N ALA A 37 5.51 8.28 -6.72
CA ALA A 37 6.19 8.92 -5.59
C ALA A 37 5.23 9.35 -4.46
N LYS A 38 3.95 9.57 -4.80
CA LYS A 38 2.91 10.00 -3.86
C LYS A 38 1.59 9.32 -4.17
N LEU A 39 0.96 8.78 -3.14
CA LEU A 39 -0.41 8.28 -3.21
C LEU A 39 -1.41 9.43 -3.06
N SER A 40 -2.40 9.48 -3.95
CA SER A 40 -3.56 10.37 -3.80
C SER A 40 -4.55 9.82 -2.77
N LYS A 41 -5.40 10.70 -2.24
CA LYS A 41 -6.47 10.31 -1.30
C LYS A 41 -7.46 9.34 -1.95
N GLU A 42 -7.71 9.50 -3.25
CA GLU A 42 -8.62 8.66 -4.02
C GLU A 42 -8.08 7.23 -4.16
N LEU A 43 -6.79 7.09 -4.49
CA LEU A 43 -6.12 5.78 -4.55
C LEU A 43 -6.11 5.10 -3.18
N TRP A 44 -5.80 5.85 -2.11
CA TRP A 44 -5.86 5.31 -0.75
C TRP A 44 -7.24 4.77 -0.41
N SER A 45 -8.30 5.55 -0.68
CA SER A 45 -9.67 5.14 -0.41
C SER A 45 -10.08 3.90 -1.23
N ARG A 46 -9.63 3.82 -2.48
CA ARG A 46 -9.89 2.66 -3.35
C ARG A 46 -9.19 1.42 -2.81
N TYR A 47 -7.90 1.50 -2.49
CA TYR A 47 -7.15 0.39 -1.93
C TYR A 47 -7.73 -0.06 -0.59
N PHE A 48 -8.18 0.88 0.25
CA PHE A 48 -8.80 0.56 1.53
C PHE A 48 -10.11 -0.20 1.32
N HIS A 49 -10.90 0.21 0.32
CA HIS A 49 -12.09 -0.54 -0.08
C HIS A 49 -11.74 -1.94 -0.61
N GLU A 50 -10.71 -2.06 -1.45
CA GLU A 50 -10.24 -3.34 -1.97
C GLU A 50 -9.79 -4.29 -0.84
N LEU A 51 -9.05 -3.80 0.16
CA LEU A 51 -8.61 -4.59 1.30
C LEU A 51 -9.77 -5.27 2.06
N PHE A 52 -10.88 -4.57 2.25
CA PHE A 52 -12.01 -5.08 3.05
C PHE A 52 -13.08 -5.80 2.22
N TYR A 53 -13.22 -5.46 0.93
CA TYR A 53 -14.35 -5.90 0.12
C TYR A 53 -13.95 -6.62 -1.18
N SER A 54 -12.70 -6.55 -1.60
CA SER A 54 -12.25 -7.30 -2.78
C SER A 54 -12.18 -8.79 -2.48
N THR A 55 -12.71 -9.60 -3.39
CA THR A 55 -12.46 -11.05 -3.41
C THR A 55 -11.24 -11.41 -4.25
N ASP A 56 -10.64 -10.45 -4.94
CA ASP A 56 -9.42 -10.63 -5.72
C ASP A 56 -8.20 -10.65 -4.79
N LYS A 57 -7.54 -11.80 -4.76
CA LYS A 57 -6.31 -12.05 -4.00
C LYS A 57 -5.13 -11.22 -4.51
N ASN A 58 -5.16 -10.79 -5.77
CA ASN A 58 -4.12 -9.99 -6.39
C ASN A 58 -4.42 -8.48 -6.34
N ALA A 59 -5.46 -8.06 -5.64
CA ALA A 59 -5.77 -6.64 -5.49
C ALA A 59 -4.62 -5.91 -4.79
N LEU A 60 -4.19 -4.78 -5.35
CA LEU A 60 -3.10 -3.96 -4.79
C LEU A 60 -3.42 -3.49 -3.38
N GLY A 61 -4.70 -3.27 -3.07
CA GLY A 61 -5.16 -2.94 -1.72
C GLY A 61 -4.81 -3.97 -0.65
N ASN A 62 -4.57 -5.24 -1.02
CA ASN A 62 -4.14 -6.27 -0.07
C ASN A 62 -2.76 -5.97 0.52
N HIS A 63 -1.94 -5.16 -0.16
CA HIS A 63 -0.62 -4.77 0.32
C HIS A 63 -0.60 -3.50 1.19
N LEU A 64 -1.76 -2.89 1.47
CA LEU A 64 -1.85 -1.63 2.21
C LEU A 64 -1.23 -1.69 3.61
N PHE A 65 -1.38 -2.80 4.33
CA PHE A 65 -0.91 -2.96 5.70
C PHE A 65 0.23 -3.99 5.82
N GLY A 66 0.98 -4.20 4.74
CA GLY A 66 2.09 -5.15 4.69
C GLY A 66 2.01 -6.07 3.48
N ILE A 67 3.09 -6.81 3.22
CA ILE A 67 3.13 -7.75 2.10
C ILE A 67 2.30 -8.99 2.47
N CYS A 68 1.07 -9.07 1.96
CA CYS A 68 0.33 -10.32 1.93
C CYS A 68 0.90 -11.25 0.84
N ASP A 69 1.58 -12.33 1.24
CA ASP A 69 1.76 -13.52 0.40
C ASP A 69 0.44 -14.33 0.48
N ILE A 70 -0.41 -14.22 -0.54
CA ILE A 70 -1.66 -14.99 -0.68
C ILE A 70 -1.49 -16.10 -1.72
#